data_AF-A0A925BWY2-F1
#
_entry.id   AF-A0A925BWY2-F1
#
_cell.length_a   1.000
_cell.length_b   1.000
_cell.length_c   1.000
_cell.angle_alpha   90.00
_cell.angle_beta   90.00
_cell.angle_gamma   90.00
#
_symmetry.space_group_name_H-M   'P 1'
#
loop_
_entity.id
_entity.type
_entity.pdbx_description
1 polymer ?
#
loop_
_entity_poly.entity_id
_entity_poly.type
_entity_poly.pdbx_seq_one_letter_code
_entity_poly.pdbx_strand_id
1 'polypeptide(L)'
;MYFISELKRRNPVLFWYSLLNFMAAVLCIILWLTTQLSVNGINAFIKPFKFFLSIGIFCVTMGWIMFYLERPSKVRAYNLMAVIVFTYESFVITWQAANGRLSHFNSSSFFYLILYQVMGIAIVLLTLWTGYIGYLFFRKKEWTIPMRYVWGIRLGIVFFVLFALEGGIMGAMFSHTIGGVDGGRGLPLVNW
;
A
#
# COMPACT_ATOMS: atom_id res chain seq x y z
N MET A 1 -9.92 -19.56 14.09
CA MET A 1 -11.11 -18.74 13.73
C MET A 1 -11.23 -17.42 14.52
N TYR A 2 -10.68 -17.31 15.74
CA TYR A 2 -10.81 -16.10 16.59
C TYR A 2 -10.25 -14.79 15.97
N PHE A 3 -9.09 -14.85 15.29
CA PHE A 3 -8.46 -13.66 14.69
C PHE A 3 -9.32 -13.00 13.60
N ILE A 4 -9.90 -13.80 12.69
CA ILE A 4 -10.68 -13.31 11.55
C ILE A 4 -11.96 -12.63 12.03
N SER A 5 -12.69 -13.27 12.95
CA SER A 5 -13.90 -12.69 13.53
C SER A 5 -13.60 -11.41 14.31
N GLU A 6 -12.48 -11.38 15.04
CA GLU A 6 -12.06 -10.23 15.82
C GLU A 6 -11.63 -9.07 14.92
N LEU A 7 -10.87 -9.31 13.85
CA LEU A 7 -10.51 -8.26 12.89
C LEU A 7 -11.75 -7.63 12.24
N LYS A 8 -12.71 -8.46 11.81
CA LYS A 8 -13.99 -7.98 11.26
C LYS A 8 -14.76 -7.15 12.27
N ARG A 9 -14.77 -7.53 13.56
CA ARG A 9 -15.41 -6.78 14.64
C ARG A 9 -14.72 -5.43 14.89
N ARG A 10 -13.38 -5.41 14.86
CA ARG A 10 -12.56 -4.21 15.11
C ARG A 10 -12.68 -3.17 14.00
N ASN A 11 -12.62 -3.61 12.76
CA ASN A 11 -12.65 -2.72 11.60
C ASN A 11 -13.26 -3.43 10.38
N PRO A 12 -14.60 -3.41 10.23
CA PRO A 12 -15.27 -4.13 9.15
C PRO A 12 -14.90 -3.59 7.77
N VAL A 13 -14.62 -2.28 7.65
CA VAL A 13 -14.28 -1.65 6.37
C VAL A 13 -12.96 -2.18 5.83
N LEU A 14 -11.89 -2.09 6.63
CA LEU A 14 -10.58 -2.58 6.20
C LEU A 14 -10.51 -4.11 6.13
N PHE A 15 -11.32 -4.82 6.93
CA PHE A 15 -11.47 -6.26 6.80
C PHE A 15 -11.98 -6.66 5.41
N TRP A 16 -13.14 -6.14 4.98
CA TRP A 16 -13.70 -6.49 3.67
C TRP A 16 -12.83 -6.00 2.52
N TYR A 17 -12.23 -4.82 2.66
CA TYR A 17 -11.29 -4.31 1.66
C TYR A 17 -10.03 -5.18 1.57
N SER A 18 -9.50 -5.69 2.69
CA SER A 18 -8.37 -6.63 2.65
C SER A 18 -8.73 -7.95 1.95
N LEU A 19 -9.93 -8.47 2.17
CA LEU A 19 -10.39 -9.68 1.48
C LEU A 19 -10.53 -9.46 -0.02
N LEU A 20 -11.10 -8.33 -0.44
CA LEU A 20 -11.16 -7.92 -1.84
C LEU A 20 -9.76 -7.91 -2.47
N ASN A 21 -8.79 -7.30 -1.80
CA ASN A 21 -7.41 -7.23 -2.26
C ASN A 21 -6.76 -8.62 -2.35
N PHE A 22 -6.96 -9.51 -1.37
CA PHE A 22 -6.44 -10.87 -1.46
C PHE A 22 -7.07 -11.67 -2.62
N MET A 23 -8.37 -11.53 -2.86
CA MET A 23 -9.01 -12.15 -4.02
C MET A 23 -8.46 -11.59 -5.35
N ALA A 24 -8.24 -10.28 -5.43
CA ALA A 24 -7.63 -9.64 -6.60
C ALA A 24 -6.16 -10.07 -6.81
N ALA A 25 -5.40 -10.29 -5.73
CA ALA A 25 -4.05 -10.85 -5.80
C ALA A 25 -4.06 -12.28 -6.37
N VAL A 26 -5.00 -13.13 -5.93
CA VAL A 26 -5.18 -14.48 -6.51
C VAL A 26 -5.54 -14.40 -8.00
N LEU A 27 -6.42 -13.47 -8.39
CA LEU A 27 -6.74 -13.25 -9.80
C LEU A 27 -5.51 -12.82 -10.61
N CYS A 28 -4.65 -11.96 -10.06
CA CYS A 28 -3.40 -11.56 -10.72
C CYS A 28 -2.43 -12.73 -10.89
N ILE A 29 -2.40 -13.70 -9.96
CA ILE A 29 -1.62 -14.94 -10.14
C ILE A 29 -2.18 -15.75 -11.32
N ILE A 30 -3.50 -15.89 -11.41
CA ILE A 30 -4.13 -16.59 -12.55
C ILE A 30 -3.76 -15.89 -13.86
N LEU A 31 -3.88 -14.56 -13.92
CA LEU A 31 -3.51 -13.78 -15.11
C LEU A 31 -2.01 -13.88 -15.43
N TRP A 32 -1.14 -13.88 -14.42
CA TRP A 32 0.29 -14.11 -14.63
C TRP A 32 0.54 -15.49 -15.27
N LEU A 33 -0.08 -16.55 -14.78
CA LEU A 33 0.12 -17.90 -15.30
C LEU A 33 -0.50 -18.14 -16.68
N THR A 34 -1.50 -17.34 -17.07
CA THR A 34 -2.29 -17.54 -18.30
C THR A 34 -1.97 -16.56 -19.41
N THR A 35 -1.26 -15.46 -19.12
CA THR A 35 -0.94 -14.42 -20.10
C THR A 35 0.56 -14.32 -20.34
N GLN A 36 0.95 -13.96 -21.57
CA GLN A 36 2.34 -13.67 -21.93
C GLN A 36 2.62 -12.16 -21.99
N LEU A 37 1.66 -11.33 -21.57
CA LEU A 37 1.79 -9.88 -21.58
C LEU A 37 2.91 -9.46 -20.62
N SER A 38 3.87 -8.68 -21.11
CA SER A 38 5.03 -8.25 -20.33
C SER A 38 5.17 -6.74 -20.30
N VAL A 39 5.73 -6.25 -19.19
CA VAL A 39 6.12 -4.86 -18.99
C VAL A 39 7.51 -4.89 -18.34
N ASN A 40 8.49 -4.21 -18.94
CA ASN A 40 9.91 -4.24 -18.52
C ASN A 40 10.49 -5.66 -18.36
N GLY A 41 10.20 -6.55 -19.32
CA GLY A 41 10.81 -7.89 -19.37
C GLY A 41 10.27 -8.90 -18.37
N ILE A 42 9.25 -8.55 -17.58
CA ILE A 42 8.53 -9.48 -16.68
C ILE A 42 7.03 -9.46 -16.98
N ASN A 43 6.30 -10.49 -16.53
CA ASN A 43 4.85 -10.55 -16.74
C ASN A 43 4.15 -9.32 -16.10
N ALA A 44 3.23 -8.73 -16.86
CA ALA A 44 2.56 -7.47 -16.51
C ALA A 44 1.77 -7.55 -15.19
N PHE A 45 1.23 -8.72 -14.83
CA PHE A 45 0.38 -8.92 -13.66
C PHE A 45 1.16 -9.20 -12.36
N ILE A 46 2.48 -9.36 -12.43
CA ILE A 46 3.34 -9.47 -11.23
C ILE A 46 3.26 -8.19 -10.38
N LYS A 47 3.25 -7.01 -11.00
CA LYS A 47 3.16 -5.74 -10.27
C LYS A 47 1.78 -5.56 -9.59
N PRO A 48 0.64 -5.68 -10.30
CA PRO A 48 -0.68 -5.73 -9.66
C PRO A 48 -0.77 -6.72 -8.50
N PHE A 49 -0.26 -7.97 -8.66
CA PHE A 49 -0.23 -8.96 -7.58
C PHE A 49 0.45 -8.43 -6.31
N LYS A 50 1.66 -7.87 -6.45
CA LYS A 50 2.42 -7.30 -5.32
C LYS A 50 1.68 -6.15 -4.64
N PHE A 51 1.04 -5.28 -5.42
CA PHE A 51 0.25 -4.18 -4.87
C PHE A 51 -0.96 -4.67 -4.10
N PHE A 52 -1.80 -5.53 -4.69
CA PHE A 52 -2.97 -6.10 -4.01
C PHE A 52 -2.58 -6.86 -2.74
N LEU A 53 -1.53 -7.69 -2.78
CA LEU A 53 -1.06 -8.42 -1.61
C LEU A 53 -0.61 -7.47 -0.49
N SER A 54 0.19 -6.46 -0.83
CA SER A 54 0.71 -5.48 0.14
C SER A 54 -0.40 -4.64 0.76
N ILE A 55 -1.36 -4.18 -0.05
CA ILE A 55 -2.54 -3.43 0.41
C ILE A 55 -3.39 -4.30 1.33
N GLY A 56 -3.62 -5.57 0.99
CA GLY A 56 -4.33 -6.51 1.85
C GLY A 56 -3.67 -6.64 3.23
N ILE A 57 -2.35 -6.85 3.26
CA ILE A 57 -1.56 -6.94 4.52
C ILE A 57 -1.64 -5.62 5.30
N PHE A 58 -1.50 -4.48 4.63
CA PHE A 58 -1.62 -3.16 5.25
C PHE A 58 -3.00 -2.95 5.87
N CYS A 59 -4.08 -3.29 5.17
CA CYS A 59 -5.45 -3.15 5.67
C CYS A 59 -5.73 -4.06 6.85
N VAL A 60 -5.23 -5.30 6.85
CA VAL A 60 -5.28 -6.19 8.02
C VAL A 60 -4.56 -5.56 9.20
N THR A 61 -3.34 -5.07 8.98
CA THR A 61 -2.48 -4.50 10.03
C THR A 61 -3.10 -3.24 10.64
N MET A 62 -3.44 -2.26 9.79
CA MET A 62 -4.08 -1.02 10.22
C MET A 62 -5.45 -1.28 10.85
N GLY A 63 -6.24 -2.19 10.28
CA GLY A 63 -7.54 -2.60 10.81
C GLY A 63 -7.44 -3.20 12.21
N TRP A 64 -6.37 -3.93 12.49
CA TRP A 64 -6.11 -4.53 13.80
C TRP A 64 -5.67 -3.52 14.85
N ILE A 65 -4.66 -2.68 14.52
CA ILE A 65 -4.02 -1.79 15.49
C ILE A 65 -4.89 -0.57 15.82
N MET A 66 -5.60 0.00 14.84
CA MET A 66 -6.38 1.22 15.04
C MET A 66 -7.53 1.08 16.04
N PHE A 67 -7.96 -0.15 16.33
CA PHE A 67 -8.92 -0.44 17.39
C PHE A 67 -8.46 0.13 18.76
N TYR A 68 -7.16 0.03 19.07
CA TYR A 68 -6.61 0.50 20.34
C TYR A 68 -6.55 2.02 20.47
N LEU A 69 -6.79 2.76 19.39
CA LEU A 69 -6.74 4.22 19.41
C LEU A 69 -7.95 4.84 20.12
N GLU A 70 -9.09 4.12 20.17
CA GLU A 70 -10.35 4.58 20.77
C GLU A 70 -10.83 5.95 20.23
N ARG A 71 -10.54 6.23 18.96
CA ARG A 71 -10.97 7.46 18.25
C ARG A 71 -11.80 7.10 17.01
N PRO A 72 -13.05 6.66 17.18
CA PRO A 72 -13.84 6.09 16.09
C PRO A 72 -14.03 7.04 14.90
N SER A 73 -14.15 8.36 15.14
CA SER A 73 -14.26 9.36 14.06
C SER A 73 -12.98 9.45 13.21
N LYS A 74 -11.80 9.46 13.86
CA LYS A 74 -10.51 9.51 13.16
C LYS A 74 -10.22 8.20 12.41
N VAL A 75 -10.57 7.06 13.00
CA VAL A 75 -10.44 5.74 12.36
C VAL A 75 -11.37 5.63 11.14
N ARG A 76 -12.63 6.07 11.25
CA ARG A 76 -13.58 6.05 10.12
C ARG A 76 -13.10 6.93 8.96
N ALA A 77 -12.63 8.14 9.24
CA ALA A 77 -12.09 9.03 8.22
C ALA A 77 -10.85 8.45 7.53
N TYR A 78 -9.93 7.88 8.31
CA TYR A 78 -8.74 7.22 7.79
C TYR A 78 -9.09 6.00 6.92
N ASN A 79 -10.02 5.15 7.36
CA ASN A 79 -10.47 3.99 6.59
C ASN A 79 -11.01 4.40 5.22
N LEU A 80 -11.85 5.42 5.17
CA LEU A 80 -12.42 5.92 3.91
C LEU A 80 -11.32 6.45 2.99
N MET A 81 -10.43 7.28 3.50
CA MET A 81 -9.31 7.81 2.72
C MET A 81 -8.41 6.69 2.18
N ALA A 82 -8.04 5.72 3.02
CA ALA A 82 -7.21 4.59 2.60
C ALA A 82 -7.87 3.76 1.50
N VAL A 83 -9.18 3.47 1.61
CA VAL A 83 -9.93 2.75 0.58
C VAL A 83 -9.95 3.52 -0.73
N ILE A 84 -10.18 4.85 -0.70
CA ILE A 84 -10.19 5.69 -1.90
C ILE A 84 -8.81 5.67 -2.57
N VAL A 85 -7.74 5.95 -1.82
CA VAL A 85 -6.37 6.01 -2.34
C VAL A 85 -5.96 4.66 -2.93
N PHE A 86 -6.13 3.56 -2.19
CA PHE A 86 -5.73 2.24 -2.67
C PHE A 86 -6.57 1.73 -3.83
N THR A 87 -7.84 2.14 -3.93
CA THR A 87 -8.70 1.75 -5.06
C THR A 87 -8.23 2.46 -6.32
N TYR A 88 -7.95 3.76 -6.23
CA TYR A 88 -7.37 4.52 -7.34
C TYR A 88 -6.02 3.92 -7.76
N GLU A 89 -5.11 3.71 -6.80
CA GLU A 89 -3.78 3.16 -7.02
C GLU A 89 -3.83 1.79 -7.74
N SER A 90 -4.60 0.85 -7.19
CA SER A 90 -4.73 -0.50 -7.74
C SER A 90 -5.41 -0.50 -9.11
N PHE A 91 -6.39 0.38 -9.32
CA PHE A 91 -7.07 0.52 -10.59
C PHE A 91 -6.10 0.98 -11.69
N VAL A 92 -5.37 2.08 -11.47
CA VAL A 92 -4.42 2.60 -12.45
C VAL A 92 -3.32 1.59 -12.75
N ILE A 93 -2.78 0.92 -11.71
CA ILE A 93 -1.74 -0.10 -11.88
C ILE A 93 -2.23 -1.28 -12.72
N THR A 94 -3.43 -1.78 -12.41
CA THR A 94 -3.99 -2.95 -13.09
C THR A 94 -4.40 -2.60 -14.53
N TRP A 95 -4.99 -1.43 -14.76
CA TRP A 95 -5.32 -0.94 -16.10
C TRP A 95 -4.06 -0.84 -16.95
N GLN A 96 -3.02 -0.18 -16.44
CA GLN A 96 -1.78 0.03 -17.21
C GLN A 96 -1.09 -1.31 -17.49
N ALA A 97 -1.07 -2.23 -16.53
CA ALA A 97 -0.59 -3.59 -16.73
C ALA A 97 -1.36 -4.32 -17.84
N ALA A 98 -2.70 -4.25 -17.84
CA ALA A 98 -3.55 -4.86 -18.87
C ALA A 98 -3.32 -4.27 -20.27
N ASN A 99 -2.80 -3.05 -20.36
CA ASN A 99 -2.45 -2.37 -21.60
C ASN A 99 -0.97 -2.52 -21.97
N GLY A 100 -0.17 -3.32 -21.24
CA GLY A 100 1.25 -3.49 -21.49
C GLY A 100 2.07 -2.21 -21.24
N ARG A 101 1.62 -1.35 -20.31
CA ARG A 101 2.22 -0.04 -20.03
C ARG A 101 2.74 0.06 -18.60
N LEU A 102 3.70 0.95 -18.42
CA LEU A 102 4.14 1.35 -17.09
C LEU A 102 3.06 2.21 -16.41
N SER A 103 2.83 1.95 -15.11
CA SER A 103 1.97 2.79 -14.27
C SER A 103 2.73 3.92 -13.58
N HIS A 104 3.97 3.65 -13.17
CA HIS A 104 4.87 4.65 -12.58
C HIS A 104 5.92 5.04 -13.61
N PHE A 105 6.37 6.30 -13.58
CA PHE A 105 7.36 6.86 -14.51
C PHE A 105 6.92 6.88 -15.99
N ASN A 106 5.61 6.72 -16.25
CA ASN A 106 5.08 6.78 -17.60
C ASN A 106 4.81 8.24 -18.02
N SER A 107 5.79 8.85 -18.68
CA SER A 107 5.71 10.20 -19.24
C SER A 107 5.43 10.23 -20.74
N SER A 108 5.00 9.10 -21.33
CA SER A 108 4.80 8.99 -22.79
C SER A 108 3.70 9.90 -23.35
N SER A 109 2.76 10.34 -22.51
CA SER A 109 1.77 11.36 -22.84
C SER A 109 1.35 12.15 -21.60
N PHE A 110 0.75 13.32 -21.81
CA PHE A 110 0.23 14.16 -20.73
C PHE A 110 -0.78 13.41 -19.83
N PHE A 111 -1.62 12.56 -20.45
CA PHE A 111 -2.59 11.75 -19.72
C PHE A 111 -1.91 10.75 -18.77
N TYR A 112 -0.90 10.01 -19.22
CA TYR A 112 -0.21 9.04 -18.38
C TYR A 112 0.64 9.69 -17.30
N LEU A 113 1.21 10.86 -17.59
CA LEU A 113 1.92 11.66 -16.60
C LEU A 113 0.99 12.09 -15.46
N ILE A 114 -0.23 12.55 -15.77
CA ILE A 114 -1.23 12.92 -14.74
C ILE A 114 -1.56 11.70 -13.88
N LEU A 115 -1.83 10.54 -14.48
CA LEU A 115 -2.11 9.32 -13.72
C LEU A 115 -0.98 9.01 -12.73
N TYR A 116 0.27 9.05 -13.20
CA TYR A 116 1.43 8.82 -12.34
C TYR A 116 1.56 9.86 -11.22
N GLN A 117 1.38 11.15 -11.51
CA GLN A 117 1.49 12.22 -10.51
C GLN A 117 0.40 12.12 -9.43
N VAL A 118 -0.84 11.81 -9.82
CA VAL A 118 -1.94 11.65 -8.87
C VAL A 118 -1.69 10.45 -7.95
N MET A 119 -1.15 9.33 -8.46
CA MET A 119 -0.71 8.20 -7.63
C MET A 119 0.33 8.63 -6.58
N GLY A 120 1.37 9.35 -7.01
CA GLY A 120 2.41 9.88 -6.14
C GLY A 120 1.88 10.80 -5.03
N ILE A 121 1.00 11.75 -5.38
CA ILE A 121 0.38 12.65 -4.40
C ILE A 121 -0.50 11.86 -3.43
N ALA A 122 -1.33 10.94 -3.95
CA ALA A 122 -2.26 10.16 -3.14
C ALA A 122 -1.52 9.29 -2.11
N ILE A 123 -0.43 8.62 -2.51
CA ILE A 123 0.34 7.76 -1.59
C ILE A 123 1.12 8.57 -0.55
N VAL A 124 1.63 9.75 -0.90
CA VAL A 124 2.26 10.66 0.07
C VAL A 124 1.24 11.14 1.10
N LEU A 125 0.04 11.54 0.67
CA LEU A 125 -1.03 11.95 1.58
C LEU A 125 -1.46 10.81 2.51
N LEU A 126 -1.61 9.58 2.00
CA LEU A 126 -1.88 8.40 2.81
C LEU A 126 -0.77 8.19 3.85
N THR A 127 0.50 8.24 3.42
CA THR A 127 1.67 8.03 4.28
C THR A 127 1.74 9.07 5.40
N LEU A 128 1.53 10.35 5.09
CA LEU A 128 1.50 11.42 6.09
C LEU A 128 0.34 11.25 7.08
N TRP A 129 -0.83 10.82 6.61
CA TRP A 129 -1.95 10.53 7.51
C TRP A 129 -1.66 9.29 8.36
N THR A 130 -1.01 8.24 7.84
CA THR A 130 -0.54 7.12 8.65
C THR A 130 0.43 7.60 9.75
N GLY A 131 1.31 8.55 9.42
CA GLY A 131 2.15 9.25 10.40
C GLY A 131 1.34 10.01 11.46
N TYR A 132 0.27 10.71 11.06
CA TYR A 132 -0.65 11.33 12.01
C TYR A 132 -1.34 10.30 12.91
N ILE A 133 -1.75 9.13 12.39
CA ILE A 133 -2.24 8.02 13.22
C ILE A 133 -1.17 7.60 14.23
N GLY A 134 0.08 7.43 13.79
CA GLY A 134 1.22 7.17 14.68
C GLY A 134 1.38 8.22 15.77
N TYR A 135 1.31 9.51 15.42
CA TYR A 135 1.33 10.61 16.40
C TYR A 135 0.20 10.48 17.43
N LEU A 136 -1.01 10.08 17.02
CA LEU A 136 -2.09 9.84 17.98
C LEU A 136 -1.79 8.67 18.94
N PHE A 137 -1.09 7.63 18.50
CA PHE A 137 -0.56 6.57 19.39
C PHE A 137 0.50 7.09 20.38
N PHE A 138 1.26 8.13 20.05
CA PHE A 138 2.14 8.79 21.02
C PHE A 138 1.38 9.69 22.00
N ARG A 139 0.30 10.34 21.54
CA ARG A 139 -0.50 11.27 22.35
C ARG A 139 -1.43 10.59 23.37
N LYS A 140 -1.86 9.35 23.11
CA LYS A 140 -2.70 8.61 24.05
C LYS A 140 -1.87 8.16 25.26
N LYS A 141 -2.32 8.58 26.46
CA LYS A 141 -1.62 8.39 27.74
C LYS A 141 -1.94 7.06 28.41
N GLU A 142 -3.19 6.63 28.36
CA GLU A 142 -3.68 5.43 29.03
C GLU A 142 -3.88 4.29 28.03
N TRP A 143 -3.51 3.07 28.41
CA TRP A 143 -3.57 1.90 27.54
C TRP A 143 -4.13 0.69 28.28
N THR A 144 -5.03 -0.04 27.62
CA THR A 144 -5.61 -1.30 28.09
C THR A 144 -4.75 -2.53 27.75
N ILE A 145 -3.63 -2.31 27.07
CA ILE A 145 -2.70 -3.33 26.57
C ILE A 145 -1.29 -3.09 27.11
N PRO A 146 -0.43 -4.12 27.19
CA PRO A 146 0.94 -3.96 27.67
C PRO A 146 1.71 -2.92 26.86
N MET A 147 2.46 -2.06 27.55
CA MET A 147 3.23 -0.97 26.92
C MET A 147 4.24 -1.46 25.87
N ARG A 148 4.80 -2.67 26.04
CA ARG A 148 5.66 -3.32 25.02
C ARG A 148 4.97 -3.47 23.65
N TYR A 149 3.67 -3.79 23.66
CA TYR A 149 2.90 -3.96 22.43
C TYR A 149 2.58 -2.60 21.80
N VAL A 150 2.28 -1.59 22.64
CA VAL A 150 2.10 -0.19 22.20
C VAL A 150 3.36 0.35 21.53
N TRP A 151 4.55 0.09 22.09
CA TRP A 151 5.82 0.48 21.46
C TRP A 151 6.07 -0.25 20.15
N GLY A 152 5.70 -1.52 20.04
CA GLY A 152 5.72 -2.23 18.76
C GLY A 152 4.88 -1.54 17.70
N ILE A 153 3.67 -1.08 18.04
CA ILE A 153 2.82 -0.30 17.13
C ILE A 153 3.48 1.04 16.77
N ARG A 154 3.97 1.79 17.77
CA ARG A 154 4.60 3.11 17.56
C ARG A 154 5.80 3.02 16.63
N LEU A 155 6.74 2.12 16.93
CA LEU A 155 7.94 1.93 16.12
C LEU A 155 7.59 1.37 14.73
N GLY A 156 6.62 0.46 14.64
CA GLY A 156 6.15 -0.06 13.35
C GLY A 156 5.61 1.03 12.44
N ILE A 157 4.79 1.96 12.96
CA ILE A 157 4.30 3.11 12.18
C ILE A 157 5.43 4.07 11.83
N VAL A 158 6.35 4.34 12.76
CA VAL A 158 7.52 5.20 12.50
C VAL A 158 8.36 4.64 11.36
N PHE A 159 8.73 3.36 11.41
CA PHE A 159 9.50 2.72 10.34
C PHE A 159 8.72 2.68 9.03
N PHE A 160 7.42 2.36 9.06
CA PHE A 160 6.59 2.42 7.87
C PHE A 160 6.67 3.79 7.19
N VAL A 161 6.48 4.88 7.93
CA VAL A 161 6.52 6.23 7.38
C VAL A 161 7.92 6.60 6.86
N LEU A 162 8.96 6.32 7.65
CA LEU A 162 10.34 6.63 7.27
C LEU A 162 10.72 5.95 5.94
N PHE A 163 10.49 4.64 5.82
CA PHE A 163 10.85 3.89 4.62
C PHE A 163 9.88 4.14 3.45
N ALA A 164 8.60 4.43 3.70
CA ALA A 164 7.66 4.78 2.63
C ALA A 164 8.05 6.09 1.91
N LEU A 165 8.67 7.04 2.61
CA LEU A 165 9.12 8.31 2.02
C LEU A 165 10.29 8.12 1.04
N GLU A 166 11.06 7.04 1.13
CA GLU A 166 12.12 6.72 0.16
C GLU A 166 11.55 6.56 -1.26
N GLY A 167 10.34 5.99 -1.39
CA GLY A 167 9.63 5.91 -2.66
C GLY A 167 9.30 7.28 -3.26
N GLY A 168 9.06 8.29 -2.41
CA GLY A 168 8.90 9.69 -2.83
C GLY A 168 10.19 10.28 -3.39
N ILE A 169 11.33 9.95 -2.80
CA ILE A 169 12.66 10.36 -3.29
C ILE A 169 12.95 9.71 -4.65
N MET A 170 12.70 8.40 -4.79
CA MET A 170 12.82 7.70 -6.08
C MET A 170 11.93 8.34 -7.15
N GLY A 171 10.69 8.66 -6.81
CA GLY A 171 9.75 9.36 -7.69
C GLY A 171 10.26 10.73 -8.15
N ALA A 172 10.82 11.53 -7.22
CA ALA A 172 11.36 12.85 -7.54
C ALA A 172 12.60 12.79 -8.45
N MET A 173 13.41 11.73 -8.33
CA MET A 173 14.60 11.53 -9.16
C MET A 173 14.32 10.85 -10.51
N PHE A 174 13.08 10.39 -10.77
CA PHE A 174 12.76 9.57 -11.93
C PHE A 174 13.68 8.35 -12.09
N SER A 175 14.08 7.74 -10.96
CA SER A 175 15.00 6.60 -10.90
C SER A 175 14.48 5.55 -9.93
N HIS A 176 14.70 4.27 -10.21
CA HIS A 176 14.37 3.19 -9.27
C HIS A 176 15.48 2.96 -8.24
N THR A 177 16.66 3.55 -8.43
CA THR A 177 17.84 3.36 -7.58
C THR A 177 18.32 4.69 -7.01
N ILE A 178 18.69 4.70 -5.71
CA ILE A 178 19.31 5.86 -5.03
C ILE A 178 20.81 5.58 -4.87
N GLY A 179 21.67 6.37 -5.51
CA GLY A 179 23.13 6.25 -5.40
C GLY A 179 23.77 5.09 -6.19
N GLY A 180 23.00 4.39 -7.03
CA GLY A 180 23.46 3.30 -7.89
C GLY A 180 22.95 3.43 -9.34
N VAL A 181 23.37 2.51 -10.21
CA VAL A 181 22.96 2.48 -11.62
C VAL A 181 21.51 1.99 -11.73
N ASP A 182 20.67 2.75 -12.42
CA ASP A 182 19.26 2.37 -12.62
C ASP A 182 19.10 1.26 -13.67
N GLY A 183 18.04 0.45 -13.55
CA GLY A 183 17.73 -0.62 -14.51
C GLY A 183 18.57 -1.90 -14.39
N GLY A 184 19.26 -2.09 -13.27
CA GLY A 184 19.98 -3.33 -12.96
C GLY A 184 19.06 -4.55 -12.81
N ARG A 185 19.66 -5.75 -12.76
CA ARG A 185 18.92 -6.98 -12.49
C ARG A 185 18.40 -6.94 -11.05
N GLY A 186 17.09 -6.89 -10.89
CA GLY A 186 16.46 -6.86 -9.57
C GLY A 186 16.60 -8.18 -8.81
N LEU A 187 16.24 -8.15 -7.53
CA LEU A 187 16.26 -9.33 -6.66
C LEU A 187 15.32 -10.43 -7.16
N PRO A 188 15.64 -11.73 -6.91
CA PRO A 188 14.75 -12.83 -7.22
C PRO A 188 13.34 -12.60 -6.64
N LEU A 189 12.31 -12.95 -7.40
CA LEU A 189 10.87 -12.78 -7.08
C LEU A 189 10.36 -11.34 -7.04
N VAL A 190 11.07 -10.42 -6.37
CA VAL A 190 10.61 -9.04 -6.18
C VAL A 190 10.97 -8.12 -7.34
N ASN A 191 12.03 -8.43 -8.10
CA ASN A 191 12.52 -7.63 -9.23
C ASN A 191 12.58 -6.13 -8.91
N TRP A 192 12.93 -5.85 -7.65
CA TRP A 192 13.31 -4.55 -7.11
C TRP A 192 14.82 -4.41 -7.25
#